data_AF-A0AAX2EGY0-F1
#
_entry.id   AF-A0AAX2EGY0-F1
#
_cell.length_a   1.000
_cell.length_b   1.000
_cell.length_c   1.000
_cell.angle_alpha   90.00
_cell.angle_beta   90.00
_cell.angle_gamma   90.00
#
_symmetry.space_group_name_H-M   'P 1'
#
loop_
_entity.id
_entity.type
_entity.pdbx_description
1 polymer ?
#
loop_
_entity_poly.entity_id
_entity_poly.type
_entity_poly.pdbx_seq_one_letter_code
_entity_poly.pdbx_strand_id
1 'polypeptide(L)'
;MLSVVFAEHLCAIRKETPWSPRAELLEMLTILIMVMPNLTLNGLMNIFLNGTVLGHSKDNKGVLILDFDEFAQRVAMGEEFQFYYKNEGYWISRNNESFYLTRVQDSSSQTFKTSEDLFKEGRIENKTIHELWEELEV
;
A
#
# COMPACT_ATOMS: atom_id res chain seq x y z
N MET A 1 8.84 28.62 -15.76
CA MET A 1 10.27 28.97 -15.55
C MET A 1 10.86 28.35 -14.26
N LEU A 2 10.04 27.77 -13.37
CA LEU A 2 10.50 27.09 -12.13
C LEU A 2 10.99 25.63 -12.31
N SER A 3 10.72 24.98 -13.45
CA SER A 3 11.04 23.56 -13.66
C SER A 3 12.49 23.26 -14.04
N VAL A 4 13.23 24.23 -14.59
CA VAL A 4 14.59 24.01 -15.12
C VAL A 4 15.65 24.18 -14.04
N VAL A 5 15.47 25.14 -13.12
CA VAL A 5 16.40 25.40 -12.01
C VAL A 5 16.41 24.23 -11.01
N PHE A 6 15.27 23.55 -10.83
CA PHE A 6 15.15 22.38 -9.95
C PHE A 6 15.91 21.14 -10.47
N ALA A 7 15.94 20.93 -11.79
CA ALA A 7 16.65 19.79 -12.38
C ALA A 7 18.17 19.94 -12.25
N GLU A 8 18.70 21.16 -12.35
CA GLU A 8 20.14 21.40 -12.21
C GLU A 8 20.62 21.30 -10.75
N HIS A 9 19.78 21.69 -9.78
CA HIS A 9 20.12 21.57 -8.35
C HIS A 9 20.13 20.10 -7.87
N LEU A 10 19.16 19.29 -8.31
CA LEU A 10 19.15 17.84 -8.04
C LEU A 10 20.32 17.11 -8.71
N CYS A 11 20.74 17.57 -9.90
CA CYS A 11 21.88 16.99 -10.60
C CYS A 11 23.24 17.32 -9.93
N ALA A 12 23.35 18.48 -9.29
CA ALA A 12 24.57 18.88 -8.56
C ALA A 12 24.76 18.07 -7.27
N ILE A 13 23.68 17.81 -6.53
CA ILE A 13 23.72 17.01 -5.28
C ILE A 13 24.14 15.55 -5.57
N ARG A 14 23.68 14.98 -6.70
CA ARG A 14 23.99 13.60 -7.12
C ARG A 14 25.48 13.33 -7.36
N LYS A 15 26.30 14.36 -7.58
CA LYS A 15 27.74 14.19 -7.84
C LYS A 15 28.61 14.13 -6.58
N GLU A 16 28.12 14.57 -5.42
CA GLU A 16 28.97 14.78 -4.24
C GLU A 16 28.78 13.76 -3.10
N THR A 17 27.77 12.89 -3.15
CA THR A 17 27.54 11.89 -2.10
C THR A 17 27.54 10.46 -2.67
N PRO A 18 28.45 9.58 -2.24
CA PRO A 18 28.35 8.15 -2.54
C PRO A 18 27.05 7.60 -1.93
N TRP A 19 26.34 6.78 -2.71
CA TRP A 19 25.05 6.16 -2.37
C TRP A 19 24.99 5.69 -0.90
N SER A 20 24.23 6.42 -0.10
CA SER A 20 23.86 6.03 1.26
C SER A 20 22.35 6.11 1.36
N PRO A 21 21.66 5.04 1.83
CA PRO A 21 20.22 5.06 2.03
C PRO A 21 19.73 6.28 2.82
N ARG A 22 20.58 6.84 3.69
CA ARG A 22 20.30 8.02 4.51
C ARG A 22 20.14 9.32 3.70
N ALA A 23 20.76 9.43 2.52
CA ALA A 23 20.67 10.61 1.66
C ALA A 23 19.31 10.69 0.95
N GLU A 24 18.77 9.56 0.51
CA GLU A 24 17.45 9.48 -0.13
C GLU A 24 16.32 9.86 0.83
N LEU A 25 16.41 9.45 2.11
CA LEU A 25 15.41 9.83 3.13
C LEU A 25 15.36 11.35 3.34
N LEU A 26 16.52 12.01 3.28
CA LEU A 26 16.62 13.45 3.49
C LEU A 26 16.02 14.22 2.30
N GLU A 27 16.23 13.74 1.08
CA GLU A 27 15.62 14.33 -0.11
C GLU A 27 14.10 14.15 -0.12
N MET A 28 13.61 12.94 0.20
CA MET A 28 12.17 12.66 0.27
C MET A 28 11.48 13.50 1.36
N LEU A 29 12.09 13.60 2.55
CA LEU A 29 11.55 14.42 3.64
C LEU A 29 11.54 15.90 3.27
N THR A 30 12.56 16.38 2.54
CA THR A 30 12.63 17.77 2.09
C THR A 30 11.53 18.09 1.07
N ILE A 31 11.24 17.17 0.13
CA ILE A 31 10.13 17.30 -0.82
C ILE A 31 8.77 17.34 -0.08
N LEU A 32 8.58 16.45 0.90
CA LEU A 32 7.36 16.38 1.71
C LEU A 32 7.10 17.67 2.52
N ILE A 33 8.14 18.26 3.12
CA ILE A 33 8.05 19.55 3.84
C ILE A 33 7.62 20.68 2.88
N MET A 34 8.11 20.68 1.65
CA MET A 34 7.76 21.71 0.66
C MET A 34 6.32 21.56 0.14
N VAL A 35 5.83 20.34 -0.03
CA VAL A 35 4.48 20.06 -0.55
C VAL A 35 3.41 20.16 0.55
N MET A 36 3.77 19.89 1.81
CA MET A 36 2.85 19.86 2.95
C MET A 36 3.34 20.75 4.12
N PRO A 37 3.45 22.08 3.95
CA PRO A 37 4.12 22.96 4.91
C PRO A 37 3.39 23.11 6.25
N ASN A 38 2.12 22.70 6.31
CA ASN A 38 1.30 22.77 7.53
C ASN A 38 1.36 21.49 8.37
N LEU A 39 2.09 20.47 7.93
CA LEU A 39 2.23 19.22 8.68
C LEU A 39 3.41 19.31 9.66
N THR A 40 3.23 18.78 10.86
CA THR A 40 4.32 18.72 11.85
C THR A 40 5.36 17.69 11.44
N LEU A 41 6.61 17.86 11.90
CA LEU A 41 7.69 16.90 11.64
C LEU A 41 7.32 15.46 12.05
N ASN A 42 6.60 15.30 13.16
CA ASN A 42 6.08 13.99 13.60
C ASN A 42 5.04 13.42 12.62
N GLY A 43 4.17 14.27 12.06
CA GLY A 43 3.22 13.87 11.02
C GLY A 43 3.91 13.41 9.73
N LEU A 44 4.96 14.12 9.32
CA LEU A 44 5.76 13.76 8.15
C LEU A 44 6.54 12.47 8.38
N MET A 45 7.13 12.30 9.57
CA MET A 45 7.82 11.06 9.95
C MET A 45 6.86 9.88 10.06
N ASN A 46 5.59 10.09 10.43
CA ASN A 46 4.59 9.03 10.48
C ASN A 46 4.15 8.60 9.07
N ILE A 47 3.96 9.54 8.14
CA ILE A 47 3.76 9.23 6.71
C ILE A 47 4.95 8.43 6.17
N PHE A 48 6.16 8.85 6.53
CA PHE A 48 7.40 8.27 6.04
C PHE A 48 7.70 6.87 6.61
N LEU A 49 7.43 6.63 7.90
CA LEU A 49 7.75 5.38 8.59
C LEU A 49 6.60 4.36 8.58
N ASN A 50 5.34 4.80 8.53
CA ASN A 50 4.16 3.95 8.74
C ASN A 50 3.14 3.96 7.59
N GLY A 51 3.40 4.64 6.47
CA GLY A 51 2.64 4.43 5.22
C GLY A 51 1.17 4.91 5.16
N THR A 52 0.43 5.13 6.26
CA THR A 52 -0.89 5.85 6.29
C THR A 52 -1.20 6.29 7.75
N VAL A 53 -2.06 7.29 8.07
CA VAL A 53 -3.54 7.28 8.01
C VAL A 53 -4.09 8.72 8.10
N LEU A 54 -4.95 9.12 7.16
CA LEU A 54 -6.06 10.08 7.38
C LEU A 54 -7.37 9.40 6.93
N GLY A 55 -7.80 8.39 7.67
CA GLY A 55 -9.14 7.81 7.57
C GLY A 55 -10.05 8.43 8.62
N HIS A 56 -11.11 9.13 8.18
CA HIS A 56 -12.17 9.61 9.08
C HIS A 56 -13.08 8.44 9.47
N SER A 57 -12.98 7.98 10.72
CA SER A 57 -13.93 7.03 11.33
C SER A 57 -15.25 7.72 11.67
N LYS A 58 -16.40 7.06 11.43
CA LYS A 58 -17.74 7.53 11.82
C LYS A 58 -18.38 6.71 12.94
N ASP A 59 -17.70 5.72 13.46
CA ASP A 59 -18.23 4.78 14.44
C ASP A 59 -17.20 4.53 15.55
N ASN A 60 -17.64 4.79 16.79
CA ASN A 60 -16.86 4.70 18.02
C ASN A 60 -16.55 3.25 18.44
N LYS A 61 -15.91 2.48 17.56
CA LYS A 61 -15.19 1.26 17.89
C LYS A 61 -13.84 1.33 17.20
N GLY A 62 -12.76 1.37 17.98
CA GLY A 62 -11.39 1.63 17.51
C GLY A 62 -10.79 0.47 16.70
N VAL A 63 -11.38 0.17 15.55
CA VAL A 63 -10.84 -0.70 14.51
C VAL A 63 -10.96 0.06 13.19
N LEU A 64 -9.82 0.32 12.55
CA LEU A 64 -9.75 1.08 11.31
C LEU A 64 -10.29 0.19 10.18
N ILE A 65 -11.50 0.48 9.71
CA ILE A 65 -12.00 -0.11 8.46
C ILE A 65 -11.15 0.52 7.35
N LEU A 66 -10.20 -0.24 6.83
CA LEU A 66 -9.49 0.11 5.60
C LEU A 66 -10.52 0.31 4.48
N ASP A 67 -10.33 1.33 3.65
CA ASP A 67 -11.10 1.45 2.41
C ASP A 67 -10.65 0.37 1.42
N PHE A 68 -11.54 -0.12 0.56
CA PHE A 68 -11.20 -1.15 -0.42
C PHE A 68 -10.07 -0.69 -1.35
N ASP A 69 -10.10 0.59 -1.77
CA ASP A 69 -9.08 1.15 -2.64
C ASP A 69 -7.70 1.20 -1.96
N GLU A 70 -7.65 1.48 -0.66
CA GLU A 70 -6.41 1.45 0.12
C GLU A 70 -5.88 0.02 0.25
N PHE A 71 -6.76 -0.93 0.56
CA PHE A 71 -6.41 -2.35 0.60
C PHE A 71 -5.85 -2.84 -0.76
N ALA A 72 -6.52 -2.52 -1.86
CA ALA A 72 -6.08 -2.89 -3.20
C ALA A 72 -4.72 -2.28 -3.55
N GLN A 73 -4.49 -1.02 -3.17
CA GLN A 73 -3.22 -0.34 -3.37
C GLN A 73 -2.08 -1.00 -2.56
N ARG A 74 -2.34 -1.38 -1.30
CA ARG A 74 -1.35 -2.05 -0.46
C ARG A 74 -0.98 -3.44 -0.96
N VAL A 75 -1.97 -4.21 -1.45
CA VAL A 75 -1.72 -5.47 -2.16
C VAL A 75 -0.82 -5.22 -3.37
N ALA A 76 -1.10 -4.21 -4.19
CA ALA A 76 -0.28 -3.86 -5.35
C ALA A 76 1.16 -3.46 -4.97
N MET A 77 1.34 -2.78 -3.82
CA MET A 77 2.66 -2.44 -3.25
C MET A 77 3.42 -3.65 -2.72
N GLY A 78 2.76 -4.80 -2.61
CA GLY A 78 3.37 -6.08 -2.24
C GLY A 78 3.21 -6.47 -0.79
N GLU A 79 2.27 -5.84 -0.09
CA GLU A 79 1.85 -6.32 1.21
C GLU A 79 0.98 -7.56 1.10
N GLU A 80 1.15 -8.48 2.05
CA GLU A 80 0.39 -9.72 2.14
C GLU A 80 -0.73 -9.57 3.16
N PHE A 81 -1.90 -10.11 2.86
CA PHE A 81 -3.09 -9.97 3.69
C PHE A 81 -3.69 -11.34 4.00
N GLN A 82 -4.07 -11.50 5.26
CA GLN A 82 -4.94 -12.59 5.69
C GLN A 82 -6.32 -12.03 6.00
N PHE A 83 -7.36 -12.72 5.56
CA PHE A 83 -8.74 -12.39 5.88
C PHE A 83 -9.59 -13.66 5.97
N TYR A 84 -10.80 -13.52 6.50
CA TYR A 84 -11.75 -14.59 6.69
C TYR A 84 -13.05 -14.28 5.97
N TYR A 85 -13.65 -15.32 5.39
CA TYR A 85 -15.00 -15.27 4.83
C TYR A 85 -15.72 -16.54 5.24
N LYS A 86 -16.88 -16.41 5.90
CA LYS A 86 -17.68 -17.55 6.42
C LYS A 86 -16.88 -18.56 7.26
N ASN A 87 -16.02 -18.06 8.16
CA ASN A 87 -15.10 -18.85 8.99
C ASN A 87 -14.01 -19.61 8.20
N GLU A 88 -13.81 -19.31 6.92
CA GLU A 88 -12.72 -19.85 6.12
C GLU A 88 -11.63 -18.81 5.93
N GLY A 89 -10.38 -19.21 6.18
CA GLY A 89 -9.22 -18.33 6.04
C GLY A 89 -8.72 -18.27 4.60
N TYR A 90 -8.35 -17.07 4.17
CA TYR A 90 -7.74 -16.79 2.88
C TYR A 90 -6.49 -15.93 3.05
N TRP A 91 -5.58 -16.10 2.09
CA TRP A 91 -4.36 -15.31 1.97
C TRP A 91 -4.27 -14.66 0.59
N ILE A 92 -3.92 -13.39 0.59
CA ILE A 92 -3.36 -12.72 -0.58
C ILE A 92 -1.86 -12.60 -0.35
N SER A 93 -1.09 -13.20 -1.24
CA SER A 93 0.37 -13.16 -1.22
C SER A 93 0.91 -12.88 -2.62
N ARG A 94 2.20 -12.59 -2.72
CA ARG A 94 2.84 -12.42 -4.02
C ARG A 94 4.29 -12.86 -4.03
N ASN A 95 4.80 -13.09 -5.23
CA ASN A 95 6.24 -13.11 -5.50
C ASN A 95 6.59 -12.03 -6.53
N ASN A 96 7.80 -12.09 -7.07
CA ASN A 96 8.27 -11.11 -8.06
C ASN A 96 7.51 -11.15 -9.40
N GLU A 97 6.75 -12.22 -9.68
CA GLU A 97 6.15 -12.50 -10.98
C GLU A 97 4.62 -12.60 -10.95
N SER A 98 4.02 -12.90 -9.79
CA SER A 98 2.61 -13.24 -9.68
C SER A 98 2.03 -12.99 -8.29
N PHE A 99 0.71 -12.83 -8.26
CA PHE A 99 -0.14 -12.70 -7.09
C PHE A 99 -0.94 -13.98 -6.88
N TYR A 100 -1.23 -14.30 -5.63
CA TYR A 100 -1.91 -15.52 -5.23
C TYR A 100 -3.08 -15.20 -4.31
N LEU A 101 -4.21 -15.87 -4.56
CA LEU A 101 -5.32 -15.95 -3.63
C LEU A 101 -5.42 -17.41 -3.16
N THR A 102 -5.04 -17.68 -1.92
CA THR A 102 -4.92 -19.02 -1.36
C THR A 102 -5.94 -19.26 -0.27
N ARG A 103 -6.70 -20.35 -0.37
CA ARG A 103 -7.59 -20.83 0.68
C ARG A 103 -6.81 -21.70 1.66
N VAL A 104 -6.89 -21.39 2.95
CA VAL A 104 -6.08 -22.07 3.99
C VAL A 104 -6.49 -23.52 4.18
N GLN A 105 -7.79 -23.82 4.09
CA GLN A 105 -8.34 -25.15 4.41
C GLN A 105 -7.76 -26.28 3.55
N ASP A 106 -7.60 -26.03 2.25
CA ASP A 106 -7.19 -27.01 1.26
C ASP A 106 -5.91 -26.60 0.50
N SER A 107 -5.31 -25.45 0.85
CA SER A 107 -4.17 -24.85 0.16
C SER A 107 -4.43 -24.59 -1.34
N SER A 108 -5.70 -24.54 -1.75
CA SER A 108 -6.08 -24.24 -3.13
C SER A 108 -5.75 -22.78 -3.44
N SER A 109 -5.01 -22.54 -4.52
CA SER A 109 -4.52 -21.22 -4.89
C SER A 109 -4.92 -20.85 -6.30
N GLN A 110 -5.47 -19.64 -6.45
CA GLN A 110 -5.63 -18.99 -7.74
C GLN A 110 -4.43 -18.07 -7.97
N THR A 111 -3.92 -18.01 -9.20
CA THR A 111 -2.71 -17.26 -9.56
C THR A 111 -3.03 -16.19 -10.59
N PHE A 112 -2.49 -15.00 -10.40
CA PHE A 112 -2.73 -13.82 -11.24
C PHE A 112 -1.41 -13.13 -11.59
N LYS A 113 -1.34 -12.51 -12.77
CA LYS A 113 -0.13 -11.78 -13.18
C LYS A 113 -0.05 -10.39 -12.57
N THR A 114 -1.19 -9.76 -12.32
CA THR A 114 -1.29 -8.40 -11.79
C THR A 114 -2.25 -8.35 -10.61
N SER A 115 -2.11 -7.33 -9.75
CA SER A 115 -3.06 -7.06 -8.67
C SER A 115 -4.45 -6.78 -9.23
N GLU A 116 -4.55 -6.11 -10.36
CA GLU A 116 -5.81 -5.80 -11.04
C GLU A 116 -6.52 -7.07 -11.48
N ASP A 117 -5.80 -8.06 -12.02
CA ASP A 117 -6.36 -9.36 -12.38
C ASP A 117 -6.84 -10.12 -11.13
N LEU A 118 -6.12 -10.03 -10.01
CA LEU A 118 -6.54 -10.64 -8.75
C LEU A 118 -7.89 -10.10 -8.28
N PHE A 119 -8.12 -8.78 -8.35
CA PHE A 119 -9.38 -8.18 -7.92
C PHE A 119 -10.52 -8.35 -8.96
N LYS A 120 -10.20 -8.39 -10.25
CA LYS A 120 -11.19 -8.56 -11.33
C LYS A 120 -11.60 -10.01 -11.54
N GLU A 121 -10.67 -10.94 -11.45
CA GLU A 121 -10.86 -12.36 -11.82
C GLU A 121 -10.77 -13.32 -10.63
N GLY A 122 -10.21 -12.90 -9.49
CA GLY A 122 -10.23 -13.69 -8.27
C GLY A 122 -11.64 -13.99 -7.81
N ARG A 123 -11.93 -15.26 -7.53
CA ARG A 123 -13.26 -15.72 -7.09
C ARG A 123 -13.20 -16.47 -5.78
N ILE A 124 -14.08 -16.12 -4.86
CA ILE A 124 -14.43 -16.92 -3.69
C ILE A 124 -15.93 -17.22 -3.83
N GLU A 125 -16.30 -18.49 -3.94
CA GLU A 125 -17.70 -18.90 -4.19
C GLU A 125 -18.38 -18.16 -5.37
N ASN A 126 -17.65 -17.97 -6.49
CA ASN A 126 -18.07 -17.21 -7.68
C ASN A 126 -18.27 -15.69 -7.51
N LYS A 127 -17.92 -15.12 -6.36
CA LYS A 127 -17.91 -13.67 -6.12
C LYS A 127 -16.47 -13.12 -6.12
N THR A 128 -16.31 -11.89 -6.55
CA THR A 128 -15.05 -11.13 -6.44
C THR A 128 -14.76 -10.73 -4.99
N ILE A 129 -13.51 -10.38 -4.69
CA ILE A 129 -13.13 -9.82 -3.38
C ILE A 129 -13.85 -8.50 -3.10
N HIS A 130 -14.03 -7.67 -4.14
CA HIS A 130 -14.77 -6.40 -4.04
C HIS A 130 -16.25 -6.63 -3.67
N GLU A 131 -16.92 -7.61 -4.30
CA GLU A 131 -18.32 -7.95 -3.96
C GLU A 131 -18.45 -8.51 -2.54
N LEU A 132 -17.39 -9.11 -2.02
CA LEU A 132 -17.36 -9.69 -0.68
C LEU A 132 -16.87 -8.72 0.39
N TRP A 133 -16.42 -7.51 0.04
CA TRP A 133 -15.66 -6.63 0.92
C TRP A 133 -16.34 -6.39 2.28
N GLU A 134 -17.63 -6.09 2.26
CA GLU A 134 -18.45 -5.85 3.47
C GLU A 134 -18.71 -7.11 4.31
N GLU A 135 -18.46 -8.30 3.74
CA GLU A 135 -18.61 -9.62 4.39
C GLU A 135 -17.25 -10.18 4.87
N LEU A 136 -16.12 -9.54 4.54
CA LEU A 136 -14.79 -10.00 4.96
C LEU A 136 -14.50 -9.60 6.39
N GLU A 137 -13.89 -10.52 7.14
CA GLU A 137 -13.38 -10.28 8.47
C GLU A 137 -11.84 -10.26 8.43
N VAL A 138 -11.23 -9.26 9.07
CA VAL A 138 -9.77 -9.05 9.10
C VAL A 138 -9.26 -9.16 10.52
#